data_AF-T1RTH0-F1
#
_entry.id   AF-T1RTH0-F1
#
_cell.length_a   1.000
_cell.length_b   1.000
_cell.length_c   1.000
_cell.angle_alpha   90.00
_cell.angle_beta   90.00
_cell.angle_gamma   90.00
#
_symmetry.space_group_name_H-M   'P 1'
#
loop_
_entity.id
_entity.type
_entity.pdbx_description
1 polymer ?
#
loop_
_entity_poly.entity_id
_entity_poly.type
_entity_poly.pdbx_seq_one_letter_code
_entity_poly.pdbx_strand_id
1 'polypeptide(L)'
;MTAVSENGNLNNTTKLNSLLINSKYIGTDYSYKHEIVWKNAIGYLILHLLCLWGVGLIVTELEGLKSCLWTILHMYAGSTGVTVGAHRLFTHKSFKATPLLKVFLLCLQTIAGQNSTFIWVRDHRLHHRYSDTDADPHNSKRGFFFCHIGWLMMKKHPYVIELGRRIDMSDLQADKMIMFQKKYYYYLYFMVAFLIPVFVPIYFFNEHWLSSFLVCYCARYILQLNLTWLVNSAAHMYGTRPYDRKLQPVESWFVSCISLGEGWHNYHHAFPWDYKAAEESMHFNCNATIIRFFERIGLAYDLKTASPDMIRNRILRSGDGTHYVLGNDKAKSAVSAIGPLHPLNPTYNSTLKSPDAILKPEGLPLFHENDVLISDVIRGNIAE
;
A
#
# COMPACT_ATOMS: atom_id res chain seq x y z
N MET A 1 10.47 22.16 18.38
CA MET A 1 11.24 21.68 19.54
C MET A 1 10.37 21.89 20.77
N THR A 2 9.93 20.79 21.38
CA THR A 2 9.34 20.75 22.71
C THR A 2 9.69 19.38 23.27
N ALA A 3 10.50 19.37 24.34
CA ALA A 3 10.92 18.16 25.02
C ALA A 3 9.68 17.50 25.66
N VAL A 4 9.35 16.29 25.21
CA VAL A 4 8.35 15.45 25.85
C VAL A 4 9.07 14.70 26.98
N SER A 5 8.53 14.85 28.19
CA SER A 5 8.88 14.10 29.41
C SER A 5 9.33 12.66 29.12
N GLU A 6 10.62 12.37 29.36
CA GLU A 6 11.23 11.05 29.13
C GLU A 6 10.73 9.99 30.14
N ASN A 7 10.28 10.39 31.34
CA ASN A 7 9.92 9.47 32.42
C ASN A 7 8.57 8.75 32.22
N GLY A 8 7.62 9.34 31.47
CA GLY A 8 6.35 8.67 31.14
C GLY A 8 6.46 7.63 30.03
N ASN A 9 7.50 7.73 29.19
CA ASN A 9 7.70 6.89 28.02
C ASN A 9 8.41 5.57 28.37
N LEU A 10 9.33 5.59 29.34
CA LEU A 10 10.04 4.39 29.81
C LEU A 10 9.10 3.36 30.44
N ASN A 11 8.20 3.76 31.34
CA ASN A 11 7.28 2.84 32.02
C ASN A 11 6.29 2.15 31.04
N ASN A 12 5.78 2.87 30.04
CA ASN A 12 4.93 2.29 29.01
C ASN A 12 5.71 1.36 28.07
N THR A 13 6.96 1.69 27.75
CA THR A 13 7.83 0.85 26.90
C THR A 13 8.19 -0.46 27.62
N THR A 14 8.54 -0.41 28.91
CA THR A 14 8.84 -1.60 29.72
C THR A 14 7.61 -2.49 29.88
N LYS A 15 6.42 -1.91 30.12
CA LYS A 15 5.16 -2.66 30.22
C LYS A 15 4.77 -3.30 28.89
N LEU A 16 4.92 -2.59 27.77
CA LEU A 16 4.61 -3.13 26.44
C LEU A 16 5.59 -4.22 26.01
N ASN A 17 6.88 -4.05 26.30
CA ASN A 17 7.88 -5.11 26.09
C ASN A 17 7.54 -6.35 26.90
N SER A 18 7.12 -6.19 28.16
CA SER A 18 6.67 -7.33 28.99
C SER A 18 5.41 -8.01 28.42
N LEU A 19 4.48 -7.25 27.83
CA LEU A 19 3.28 -7.79 27.17
C LEU A 19 3.63 -8.56 25.89
N LEU A 20 4.54 -8.01 25.07
CA LEU A 20 5.01 -8.67 23.84
C LEU A 20 5.82 -9.93 24.12
N ILE A 21 6.65 -9.92 25.17
CA ILE A 21 7.45 -11.08 25.59
C ILE A 21 6.53 -12.21 26.09
N ASN A 22 5.40 -11.87 26.73
CA ASN A 22 4.50 -12.85 27.32
C ASN A 22 3.33 -13.26 26.42
N SER A 23 3.06 -12.54 25.33
CA SER A 23 1.94 -12.87 24.45
C SER A 23 2.30 -14.01 23.51
N LYS A 24 1.55 -15.11 23.56
CA LYS A 24 1.69 -16.21 22.60
C LYS A 24 1.18 -15.87 21.21
N TYR A 25 0.30 -14.87 21.10
CA TYR A 25 -0.35 -14.47 19.84
C TYR A 25 -0.65 -12.98 19.80
N ILE A 26 -0.71 -12.40 18.61
CA ILE A 26 -1.09 -11.02 18.36
C ILE A 26 -2.34 -11.03 17.46
N GLY A 27 -3.42 -10.42 17.94
CA GLY A 27 -4.66 -10.26 17.20
C GLY A 27 -5.19 -8.82 17.32
N THR A 28 -6.49 -8.65 17.14
CA THR A 28 -7.16 -7.35 17.34
C THR A 28 -7.86 -7.31 18.70
N ASP A 29 -7.41 -6.43 19.59
CA ASP A 29 -8.11 -6.07 20.81
C ASP A 29 -9.16 -4.99 20.53
N TYR A 30 -10.42 -5.41 20.46
CA TYR A 30 -11.55 -4.52 20.23
C TYR A 30 -11.87 -3.60 21.41
N SER A 31 -11.30 -3.85 22.60
CA SER A 31 -11.45 -2.98 23.77
C SER A 31 -10.55 -1.74 23.67
N TYR A 32 -9.41 -1.84 22.96
CA TYR A 32 -8.50 -0.72 22.78
C TYR A 32 -9.14 0.44 22.03
N LYS A 33 -9.06 1.64 22.63
CA LYS A 33 -9.56 2.89 22.05
C LYS A 33 -8.40 3.76 21.57
N HIS A 34 -8.44 4.08 20.28
CA HIS A 34 -7.48 4.98 19.68
C HIS A 34 -7.79 6.42 20.07
N GLU A 35 -6.75 7.20 20.35
CA GLU A 35 -6.87 8.65 20.57
C GLU A 35 -6.85 9.38 19.23
N ILE A 36 -7.81 10.30 19.03
CA ILE A 36 -7.93 11.08 17.79
C ILE A 36 -6.87 12.20 17.78
N VAL A 37 -6.19 12.34 16.66
CA VAL A 37 -5.33 13.47 16.34
C VAL A 37 -6.16 14.51 15.58
N TRP A 38 -6.85 15.40 16.32
CA TRP A 38 -7.82 16.35 15.75
C TRP A 38 -7.25 17.22 14.63
N LYS A 39 -5.96 17.61 14.72
CA LYS A 39 -5.28 18.34 13.64
C LYS A 39 -5.35 17.59 12.31
N ASN A 40 -5.13 16.28 12.32
CA ASN A 40 -5.19 15.46 11.12
C ASN A 40 -6.64 15.30 10.66
N ALA A 41 -7.57 15.03 11.57
CA ALA A 41 -8.99 14.87 11.25
C ALA A 41 -9.58 16.12 10.57
N ILE A 42 -9.34 17.29 11.16
CA ILE A 42 -9.77 18.58 10.59
C ILE A 42 -9.06 18.86 9.27
N GLY A 43 -7.75 18.58 9.19
CA GLY A 43 -6.98 18.77 7.96
C GLY A 43 -7.49 17.93 6.79
N TYR A 44 -7.79 16.65 7.03
CA TYR A 44 -8.40 15.79 6.01
C TYR A 44 -9.81 16.26 5.66
N LEU A 45 -10.64 16.65 6.62
CA LEU A 45 -11.97 17.20 6.33
C LEU A 45 -11.89 18.41 5.39
N ILE A 46 -11.03 19.38 5.69
CA ILE A 46 -10.83 20.57 4.85
C ILE A 46 -10.37 20.16 3.44
N LEU A 47 -9.38 19.27 3.33
CA LEU A 47 -8.90 18.82 2.02
C LEU A 47 -9.99 18.11 1.20
N HIS A 48 -10.85 17.31 1.83
CA HIS A 48 -11.97 16.67 1.15
C HIS A 48 -13.01 17.70 0.67
N LEU A 49 -13.32 18.71 1.47
CA LEU A 49 -14.23 19.80 1.04
C LEU A 49 -13.66 20.58 -0.15
N LEU A 50 -12.35 20.90 -0.12
CA LEU A 50 -11.67 21.56 -1.25
C LEU A 50 -11.62 20.66 -2.49
N CYS A 51 -11.43 19.34 -2.31
CA CYS A 51 -11.51 18.36 -3.38
C CYS A 51 -12.91 18.35 -4.01
N LEU A 52 -13.99 18.33 -3.21
CA LEU A 52 -15.36 18.36 -3.72
C LEU A 52 -15.63 19.63 -4.54
N TRP A 53 -15.10 20.77 -4.08
CA TRP A 53 -15.18 22.01 -4.85
C TRP A 53 -14.41 21.90 -6.18
N GLY A 54 -13.17 21.41 -6.16
CA GLY A 54 -12.38 21.19 -7.38
C GLY A 54 -13.08 20.24 -8.37
N VAL A 55 -13.64 19.13 -7.90
CA VAL A 55 -14.43 18.21 -8.75
C VAL A 55 -15.66 18.89 -9.32
N GLY A 56 -16.34 19.75 -8.55
CA GLY A 56 -17.44 20.57 -9.04
C GLY A 56 -17.04 21.46 -10.21
N LEU A 57 -15.84 22.06 -10.19
CA LEU A 57 -15.33 22.88 -11.29
C LEU A 57 -15.07 22.04 -12.56
N ILE A 58 -14.57 20.81 -12.41
CA ILE A 58 -14.40 19.88 -13.54
C ILE A 58 -15.76 19.50 -14.14
N VAL A 59 -16.73 19.12 -13.32
CA VAL A 59 -18.05 18.64 -13.78
C VAL A 59 -18.89 19.76 -14.40
N THR A 60 -18.70 21.00 -13.96
CA THR A 60 -19.39 22.17 -14.53
C THR A 60 -18.65 22.80 -15.71
N GLU A 61 -17.60 22.12 -16.22
CA GLU A 61 -16.77 22.58 -17.35
C GLU A 61 -16.14 23.97 -17.13
N LEU A 62 -15.97 24.38 -15.87
CA LEU A 62 -15.31 25.63 -15.50
C LEU A 62 -13.78 25.50 -15.48
N GLU A 63 -13.26 24.27 -15.39
CA GLU A 63 -11.83 23.98 -15.50
C GLU A 63 -11.44 23.68 -16.96
N GLY A 64 -10.32 24.24 -17.42
CA GLY A 64 -9.82 23.98 -18.76
C GLY A 64 -9.39 22.51 -18.97
N LEU A 65 -9.69 21.95 -20.16
CA LEU A 65 -9.31 20.57 -20.52
C LEU A 65 -7.81 20.28 -20.34
N LYS A 66 -6.94 21.26 -20.61
CA LYS A 66 -5.48 21.13 -20.42
C LYS A 66 -5.12 20.88 -18.95
N SER A 67 -5.78 21.59 -18.03
CA SER A 67 -5.59 21.47 -16.58
C SER A 67 -6.14 20.13 -16.05
N CYS A 68 -7.26 19.65 -16.61
CA CYS A 68 -7.77 18.30 -16.36
C CYS A 68 -6.78 17.21 -16.80
N LEU A 69 -6.25 17.28 -18.04
CA LEU A 69 -5.26 16.32 -18.54
C LEU A 69 -3.97 16.35 -17.73
N TRP A 70 -3.52 17.54 -17.36
CA TRP A 70 -2.35 17.74 -16.48
C TRP A 70 -2.54 17.11 -15.09
N THR A 71 -3.74 17.26 -14.53
CA THR A 71 -4.14 16.64 -13.26
C THR A 71 -4.11 15.13 -13.34
N ILE A 72 -4.67 14.54 -14.40
CA ILE A 72 -4.65 13.09 -14.65
C ILE A 72 -3.21 12.59 -14.78
N LEU A 73 -2.36 13.31 -15.53
CA LEU A 73 -0.94 12.96 -15.68
C LEU A 73 -0.22 12.97 -14.32
N HIS A 74 -0.43 13.99 -13.49
CA HIS A 74 0.17 14.06 -12.15
C HIS A 74 -0.32 12.96 -11.22
N MET A 75 -1.61 12.64 -11.29
CA MET A 75 -2.20 11.54 -10.52
C MET A 75 -1.58 10.19 -10.94
N TYR A 76 -1.43 9.93 -12.24
CA TYR A 76 -0.80 8.72 -12.75
C TYR A 76 0.69 8.63 -12.39
N ALA A 77 1.40 9.74 -12.50
CA ALA A 77 2.80 9.88 -12.06
C ALA A 77 2.94 9.54 -10.56
N GLY A 78 2.14 10.17 -9.70
CA GLY A 78 2.12 9.89 -8.27
C GLY A 78 1.82 8.42 -7.96
N SER A 79 0.78 7.86 -8.58
CA SER A 79 0.40 6.45 -8.41
C SER A 79 1.55 5.51 -8.81
N THR A 80 2.21 5.76 -9.94
CA THR A 80 3.38 4.96 -10.39
C THR A 80 4.52 5.02 -9.37
N GLY A 81 4.79 6.18 -8.78
CA GLY A 81 5.79 6.32 -7.72
C GLY A 81 5.49 5.48 -6.47
N VAL A 82 4.21 5.32 -6.14
CA VAL A 82 3.77 4.47 -5.02
C VAL A 82 3.84 3.00 -5.41
N THR A 83 3.18 2.59 -6.49
CA THR A 83 3.00 1.18 -6.86
C THR A 83 4.26 0.54 -7.42
N VAL A 84 4.93 1.19 -8.38
CA VAL A 84 6.18 0.67 -8.96
C VAL A 84 7.37 0.96 -8.03
N GLY A 85 7.42 2.15 -7.45
CA GLY A 85 8.51 2.59 -6.58
C GLY A 85 8.40 2.07 -5.14
N ALA A 86 7.61 2.76 -4.30
CA ALA A 86 7.56 2.49 -2.87
C ALA A 86 7.17 1.04 -2.54
N HIS A 87 6.22 0.49 -3.28
CA HIS A 87 5.65 -0.84 -3.07
C HIS A 87 6.51 -1.95 -3.68
N ARG A 88 6.56 -2.07 -5.01
CA ARG A 88 7.22 -3.20 -5.68
C ARG A 88 8.75 -3.16 -5.59
N LEU A 89 9.37 -2.00 -5.84
CA LEU A 89 10.83 -1.85 -5.81
C LEU A 89 11.39 -1.78 -4.38
N PHE A 90 10.98 -0.78 -3.60
CA PHE A 90 11.64 -0.47 -2.33
C PHE A 90 11.12 -1.28 -1.15
N THR A 91 9.82 -1.58 -1.12
CA THR A 91 9.30 -2.52 -0.12
C THR A 91 9.73 -3.91 -0.53
N HIS A 92 9.12 -4.47 -1.58
CA HIS A 92 9.14 -5.90 -1.90
C HIS A 92 10.35 -6.43 -2.65
N LYS A 93 11.23 -5.54 -3.14
CA LYS A 93 12.42 -5.89 -3.95
C LYS A 93 12.10 -6.94 -5.01
N SER A 94 10.97 -6.75 -5.68
CA SER A 94 10.47 -7.67 -6.70
C SER A 94 11.20 -7.52 -8.03
N PHE A 95 11.98 -6.45 -8.18
CA PHE A 95 12.94 -6.22 -9.25
C PHE A 95 14.07 -5.31 -8.76
N LYS A 96 15.13 -5.19 -9.56
CA LYS A 96 16.22 -4.23 -9.36
C LYS A 96 16.13 -3.10 -10.37
N ALA A 97 16.57 -1.91 -9.97
CA ALA A 97 16.50 -0.70 -10.77
C ALA A 97 17.87 -0.02 -10.84
N THR A 98 18.16 0.57 -11.99
CA THR A 98 19.32 1.46 -12.16
C THR A 98 19.19 2.71 -11.26
N PRO A 99 20.30 3.40 -10.94
CA PRO A 99 20.27 4.66 -10.21
C PRO A 99 19.32 5.70 -10.81
N LEU A 100 19.27 5.79 -12.16
CA LEU A 100 18.38 6.71 -12.87
C LEU A 100 16.90 6.40 -12.58
N LEU A 101 16.51 5.13 -12.70
CA LEU A 101 15.13 4.72 -12.43
C LEU A 101 14.75 4.91 -10.96
N LYS A 102 15.68 4.66 -10.02
CA LYS A 102 15.45 4.93 -8.59
C LYS A 102 15.14 6.41 -8.33
N VAL A 103 15.95 7.33 -8.87
CA VAL A 103 15.71 8.77 -8.72
C VAL A 103 14.35 9.16 -9.32
N PHE A 104 14.07 8.66 -10.53
CA PHE A 104 12.79 8.91 -11.20
C PHE A 104 11.60 8.46 -10.34
N LEU A 105 11.60 7.23 -9.84
CA LEU A 105 10.53 6.69 -9.01
C LEU A 105 10.42 7.40 -7.66
N LEU A 106 11.52 7.86 -7.06
CA LEU A 106 11.49 8.68 -5.84
C LEU A 106 10.87 10.06 -6.07
N CYS A 107 11.15 10.70 -7.21
CA CYS A 107 10.49 11.95 -7.60
C CYS A 107 8.98 11.73 -7.76
N LEU A 108 8.58 10.67 -8.47
CA LEU A 108 7.18 10.30 -8.64
C LEU A 108 6.49 9.98 -7.30
N GLN A 109 7.15 9.25 -6.40
CA GLN A 109 6.61 8.95 -5.07
C GLN A 109 6.42 10.23 -4.25
N THR A 110 7.32 11.21 -4.43
CA THR A 110 7.20 12.51 -3.76
C THR A 110 5.98 13.29 -4.24
N ILE A 111 5.61 13.19 -5.53
CA ILE A 111 4.35 13.76 -6.07
C ILE A 111 3.12 13.17 -5.36
N ALA A 112 3.18 11.89 -4.98
CA ALA A 112 2.07 11.19 -4.35
C ALA A 112 1.70 11.71 -2.96
N GLY A 113 2.65 12.32 -2.23
CA GLY A 113 2.40 12.92 -0.92
C GLY A 113 2.19 11.95 0.24
N GLN A 114 2.47 10.66 0.07
CA GLN A 114 2.17 9.61 1.07
C GLN A 114 3.30 9.38 2.08
N ASN A 115 3.85 10.45 2.65
CA ASN A 115 5.13 10.46 3.39
C ASN A 115 6.34 10.02 2.54
N SER A 116 7.56 10.22 3.07
CA SER A 116 8.79 9.76 2.40
C SER A 116 8.76 8.24 2.19
N THR A 117 9.40 7.76 1.12
CA THR A 117 9.54 6.34 0.80
C THR A 117 10.04 5.52 1.99
N PHE A 118 10.96 6.05 2.79
CA PHE A 118 11.44 5.37 4.00
C PHE A 118 10.33 5.05 5.02
N ILE A 119 9.45 6.01 5.28
CA ILE A 119 8.33 5.84 6.23
C ILE A 119 7.28 4.92 5.63
N TRP A 120 6.96 5.12 4.34
CA TRP A 120 6.00 4.29 3.62
C TRP A 120 6.40 2.82 3.63
N VAL A 121 7.67 2.52 3.27
CA VAL A 121 8.20 1.16 3.23
C VAL A 121 8.22 0.51 4.62
N ARG A 122 8.59 1.26 5.68
CA ARG A 122 8.53 0.72 7.05
C ARG A 122 7.11 0.30 7.42
N ASP A 123 6.14 1.18 7.19
CA ASP A 123 4.74 0.93 7.56
C ASP A 123 4.15 -0.20 6.68
N HIS A 124 4.54 -0.31 5.41
CA HIS A 124 4.09 -1.38 4.50
C HIS A 124 4.72 -2.75 4.82
N ARG A 125 6.02 -2.79 5.16
CA ARG A 125 6.65 -4.02 5.67
C ARG A 125 5.99 -4.47 6.97
N LEU A 126 5.69 -3.54 7.88
CA LEU A 126 4.98 -3.87 9.10
C LEU A 126 3.57 -4.42 8.84
N HIS A 127 2.85 -3.82 7.89
CA HIS A 127 1.55 -4.30 7.44
C HIS A 127 1.63 -5.75 6.93
N HIS A 128 2.55 -6.09 6.03
CA HIS A 128 2.69 -7.48 5.58
C HIS A 128 3.07 -8.45 6.70
N ARG A 129 3.94 -8.03 7.63
CA ARG A 129 4.40 -8.88 8.72
C ARG A 129 3.28 -9.18 9.73
N TYR A 130 2.41 -8.21 10.00
CA TYR A 130 1.39 -8.34 11.04
C TYR A 130 -0.03 -8.02 10.56
N SER A 131 -0.31 -8.29 9.29
CA SER A 131 -1.55 -7.90 8.58
C SER A 131 -2.78 -8.19 9.42
N ASP A 132 -3.64 -7.18 9.53
CA ASP A 132 -4.96 -7.27 10.16
C ASP A 132 -4.94 -7.61 11.67
N THR A 133 -3.83 -7.31 12.35
CA THR A 133 -3.70 -7.36 13.81
C THR A 133 -3.47 -5.96 14.39
N ASP A 134 -3.41 -5.81 15.71
CA ASP A 134 -3.09 -4.52 16.33
C ASP A 134 -1.66 -3.99 16.11
N ALA A 135 -0.82 -4.78 15.44
CA ALA A 135 0.49 -4.34 14.98
C ALA A 135 0.48 -3.83 13.53
N ASP A 136 -0.64 -3.98 12.81
CA ASP A 136 -0.86 -3.42 11.48
C ASP A 136 -1.31 -1.94 11.58
N PRO A 137 -0.61 -0.97 10.94
CA PRO A 137 -1.01 0.42 10.93
C PRO A 137 -2.45 0.67 10.47
N HIS A 138 -2.96 -0.13 9.54
CA HIS A 138 -4.29 0.03 8.94
C HIS A 138 -5.11 -1.27 9.02
N ASN A 139 -5.06 -1.90 10.19
CA ASN A 139 -5.80 -3.12 10.54
C ASN A 139 -7.27 -3.11 10.06
N SER A 140 -7.61 -3.95 9.07
CA SER A 140 -8.96 -4.02 8.50
C SER A 140 -10.01 -4.57 9.46
N LYS A 141 -9.61 -5.32 10.51
CA LYS A 141 -10.54 -5.84 11.54
C LYS A 141 -11.17 -4.71 12.37
N ARG A 142 -10.61 -3.51 12.34
CA ARG A 142 -11.18 -2.31 12.98
C ARG A 142 -12.22 -1.60 12.10
N GLY A 143 -12.55 -2.17 10.94
CA GLY A 143 -13.61 -1.73 10.05
C GLY A 143 -13.15 -0.79 8.93
N PHE A 144 -13.97 -0.68 7.90
CA PHE A 144 -13.65 0.03 6.66
C PHE A 144 -13.13 1.44 6.88
N PHE A 145 -13.80 2.24 7.72
CA PHE A 145 -13.39 3.62 7.96
C PHE A 145 -11.99 3.71 8.58
N PHE A 146 -11.66 2.81 9.52
CA PHE A 146 -10.35 2.79 10.17
C PHE A 146 -9.24 2.51 9.17
N CYS A 147 -9.33 1.41 8.40
CA CYS A 147 -8.28 1.03 7.46
C CYS A 147 -8.23 1.92 6.20
N HIS A 148 -9.33 2.61 5.86
CA HIS A 148 -9.35 3.57 4.75
C HIS A 148 -8.65 4.89 5.12
N ILE A 149 -9.10 5.59 6.16
CA ILE A 149 -8.55 6.92 6.53
C ILE A 149 -8.40 7.11 8.05
N GLY A 150 -9.20 6.42 8.86
CA GLY A 150 -9.25 6.58 10.31
C GLY A 150 -7.88 6.44 10.99
N TRP A 151 -7.06 5.50 10.53
CA TRP A 151 -5.72 5.26 11.05
C TRP A 151 -4.78 6.47 10.91
N LEU A 152 -4.96 7.32 9.91
CA LEU A 152 -4.19 8.56 9.71
C LEU A 152 -4.65 9.70 10.65
N MET A 153 -5.85 9.58 11.20
CA MET A 153 -6.46 10.55 12.11
C MET A 153 -6.31 10.15 13.58
N MET A 154 -5.58 9.08 13.87
CA MET A 154 -5.46 8.50 15.20
C MET A 154 -4.00 8.31 15.59
N LYS A 155 -3.71 8.30 16.90
CA LYS A 155 -2.42 7.84 17.39
C LYS A 155 -2.26 6.34 17.11
N LYS A 156 -1.11 5.94 16.60
CA LYS A 156 -0.78 4.54 16.30
C LYS A 156 -0.94 3.67 17.56
N HIS A 157 -1.44 2.44 17.38
CA HIS A 157 -1.44 1.44 18.45
C HIS A 157 0.00 1.18 18.95
N PRO A 158 0.23 0.94 20.26
CA PRO A 158 1.55 0.71 20.80
C PRO A 158 2.33 -0.42 20.10
N TYR A 159 1.66 -1.50 19.69
CA TYR A 159 2.30 -2.58 18.91
C TYR A 159 2.82 -2.10 17.55
N VAL A 160 2.11 -1.20 16.86
CA VAL A 160 2.58 -0.62 15.60
C VAL A 160 3.90 0.13 15.81
N ILE A 161 4.02 0.85 16.94
CA ILE A 161 5.22 1.60 17.28
C ILE A 161 6.38 0.65 17.61
N GLU A 162 6.14 -0.32 18.49
CA GLU A 162 7.18 -1.19 19.00
C GLU A 162 7.66 -2.22 17.98
N LEU A 163 6.75 -2.93 17.32
CA LEU A 163 7.11 -3.90 16.28
C LEU A 163 7.59 -3.20 15.01
N GLY A 164 7.12 -1.98 14.74
CA GLY A 164 7.64 -1.12 13.68
C GLY A 164 9.11 -0.75 13.83
N ARG A 165 9.66 -0.73 15.06
CA ARG A 165 11.11 -0.53 15.30
C ARG A 165 11.95 -1.75 14.95
N ARG A 166 11.33 -2.94 14.92
CA ARG A 166 12.00 -4.22 14.67
C ARG A 166 11.99 -4.62 13.19
N ILE A 167 11.27 -3.88 12.36
CA ILE A 167 11.31 -4.06 10.91
C ILE A 167 12.71 -3.69 10.41
N ASP A 168 13.34 -4.62 9.69
CA ASP A 168 14.61 -4.35 9.02
C ASP A 168 14.42 -3.27 7.95
N MET A 169 15.22 -2.21 8.07
CA MET A 169 15.28 -1.05 7.19
C MET A 169 16.72 -0.74 6.75
N SER A 170 17.66 -1.65 7.03
CA SER A 170 19.10 -1.46 6.79
C SER A 170 19.43 -1.19 5.32
N ASP A 171 18.69 -1.85 4.42
CA ASP A 171 18.77 -1.67 2.99
C ASP A 171 18.36 -0.26 2.54
N LEU A 172 17.30 0.31 3.13
CA LEU A 172 16.89 1.70 2.85
C LEU A 172 17.83 2.72 3.51
N GLN A 173 18.39 2.41 4.67
CA GLN A 173 19.37 3.26 5.33
C GLN A 173 20.68 3.35 4.55
N ALA A 174 21.08 2.26 3.88
CA ALA A 174 22.25 2.23 3.00
C ALA A 174 22.02 2.97 1.67
N ASP A 175 20.77 3.12 1.21
CA ASP A 175 20.46 3.82 -0.04
C ASP A 175 20.46 5.35 0.16
N LYS A 176 21.53 5.99 -0.30
CA LYS A 176 21.72 7.45 -0.20
C LYS A 176 20.60 8.26 -0.87
N MET A 177 19.96 7.73 -1.93
CA MET A 177 18.88 8.44 -2.65
C MET A 177 17.61 8.48 -1.81
N ILE A 178 17.27 7.35 -1.18
CA ILE A 178 16.13 7.27 -0.25
C ILE A 178 16.38 8.16 0.97
N MET A 179 17.59 8.12 1.53
CA MET A 179 17.94 8.95 2.69
C MET A 179 17.97 10.45 2.36
N PHE A 180 18.37 10.82 1.14
CA PHE A 180 18.24 12.18 0.63
C PHE A 180 16.76 12.59 0.54
N GLN A 181 15.92 11.78 -0.10
CA GLN A 181 14.49 12.05 -0.22
C GLN A 181 13.84 12.19 1.16
N LYS A 182 14.15 11.30 2.11
CA LYS A 182 13.68 11.37 3.50
C LYS A 182 14.10 12.67 4.19
N LYS A 183 15.36 13.10 4.03
CA LYS A 183 15.88 14.31 4.68
C LYS A 183 15.21 15.59 4.16
N TYR A 184 14.96 15.66 2.86
CA TYR A 184 14.43 16.85 2.19
C TYR A 184 12.95 16.72 1.78
N TYR A 185 12.24 15.71 2.28
CA TYR A 185 10.93 15.31 1.78
C TYR A 185 9.94 16.46 1.68
N TYR A 186 9.79 17.27 2.73
CA TYR A 186 8.82 18.37 2.73
C TYR A 186 9.15 19.46 1.70
N TYR A 187 10.44 19.76 1.48
CA TYR A 187 10.86 20.72 0.46
C TYR A 187 10.60 20.17 -0.94
N LEU A 188 10.99 18.92 -1.18
CA LEU A 188 10.77 18.25 -2.45
C LEU A 188 9.27 18.13 -2.75
N TYR A 189 8.47 17.69 -1.78
CA TYR A 189 7.00 17.62 -1.87
C TYR A 189 6.39 18.98 -2.21
N PHE A 190 6.76 20.02 -1.47
CA PHE A 190 6.23 21.36 -1.74
C PHE A 190 6.55 21.83 -3.16
N MET A 191 7.74 21.51 -3.68
CA MET A 191 8.11 21.83 -5.07
C MET A 191 7.32 20.99 -6.09
N VAL A 192 7.38 19.66 -6.01
CA VAL A 192 6.90 18.80 -7.11
C VAL A 192 5.44 18.38 -6.99
N ALA A 193 4.89 18.36 -5.78
CA ALA A 193 3.51 17.92 -5.53
C ALA A 193 2.54 19.09 -5.36
N PHE A 194 3.03 20.30 -5.05
CA PHE A 194 2.21 21.50 -4.87
C PHE A 194 2.57 22.61 -5.87
N LEU A 195 3.81 23.12 -5.85
CA LEU A 195 4.19 24.30 -6.63
C LEU A 195 4.07 24.04 -8.13
N ILE A 196 4.75 23.03 -8.66
CA ILE A 196 4.71 22.67 -10.09
C ILE A 196 3.27 22.42 -10.57
N PRO A 197 2.47 21.52 -9.95
CA PRO A 197 1.16 21.21 -10.49
C PRO A 197 0.19 22.39 -10.47
N VAL A 198 0.34 23.34 -9.54
CA VAL A 198 -0.52 24.54 -9.47
C VAL A 198 -0.02 25.65 -10.40
N PHE A 199 1.29 25.87 -10.52
CA PHE A 199 1.79 26.98 -11.32
C PHE A 199 1.81 26.71 -12.83
N VAL A 200 1.95 25.45 -13.25
CA VAL A 200 1.93 25.13 -14.69
C VAL A 200 0.62 25.53 -15.37
N PRO A 201 -0.57 25.17 -14.85
CA PRO A 201 -1.83 25.61 -15.46
C PRO A 201 -2.02 27.12 -15.47
N ILE A 202 -1.59 27.80 -14.40
CA ILE A 202 -1.69 29.27 -14.31
C ILE A 202 -0.88 29.92 -15.44
N TYR A 203 0.39 29.54 -15.60
CA TYR A 203 1.28 30.21 -16.56
C TYR A 203 1.11 29.71 -18.01
N PHE A 204 0.87 28.42 -18.21
CA PHE A 204 0.87 27.83 -19.56
C PHE A 204 -0.52 27.57 -20.12
N PHE A 205 -1.53 27.42 -19.27
CA PHE A 205 -2.91 27.14 -19.69
C PHE A 205 -3.86 28.33 -19.45
N ASN A 206 -3.36 29.43 -18.86
CA ASN A 206 -4.13 30.61 -18.44
C ASN A 206 -5.26 30.26 -17.44
N GLU A 207 -5.03 29.26 -16.59
CA GLU A 207 -6.00 28.82 -15.59
C GLU A 207 -6.06 29.80 -14.41
N HIS A 208 -7.25 30.05 -13.87
CA HIS A 208 -7.37 30.89 -12.67
C HIS A 208 -6.70 30.20 -11.47
N TRP A 209 -5.93 30.94 -10.67
CA TRP A 209 -5.09 30.37 -9.60
C TRP A 209 -5.89 29.50 -8.61
N LEU A 210 -7.11 29.90 -8.26
CA LEU A 210 -7.96 29.15 -7.36
C LEU A 210 -8.43 27.85 -7.99
N SER A 211 -8.76 27.87 -9.28
CA SER A 211 -9.18 26.68 -10.03
C SER A 211 -8.04 25.68 -10.10
N SER A 212 -6.85 26.15 -10.48
CA SER A 212 -5.64 25.33 -10.52
C SER A 212 -5.28 24.74 -9.15
N PHE A 213 -5.37 25.51 -8.07
CA PHE A 213 -5.15 25.00 -6.71
C PHE A 213 -6.18 23.93 -6.33
N LEU A 214 -7.48 24.18 -6.55
CA LEU A 214 -8.54 23.25 -6.19
C LEU A 214 -8.50 21.96 -7.01
N VAL A 215 -8.23 22.04 -8.32
CA VAL A 215 -8.22 20.89 -9.23
C VAL A 215 -6.87 20.18 -9.22
N CYS A 216 -5.80 20.90 -9.58
CA CYS A 216 -4.49 20.31 -9.84
C CYS A 216 -3.75 19.91 -8.55
N TYR A 217 -4.13 20.48 -7.40
CA TYR A 217 -3.63 20.04 -6.10
C TYR A 217 -4.68 19.33 -5.24
N CYS A 218 -5.75 20.00 -4.80
CA CYS A 218 -6.66 19.42 -3.80
C CYS A 218 -7.42 18.19 -4.33
N ALA A 219 -8.08 18.31 -5.49
CA ALA A 219 -8.83 17.21 -6.09
C ALA A 219 -7.91 16.05 -6.49
N ARG A 220 -6.83 16.36 -7.23
CA ARG A 220 -5.79 15.38 -7.58
C ARG A 220 -5.29 14.60 -6.35
N TYR A 221 -4.92 15.29 -5.28
CA TYR A 221 -4.33 14.68 -4.09
C TYR A 221 -5.31 13.75 -3.38
N ILE A 222 -6.52 14.25 -3.11
CA ILE A 222 -7.52 13.50 -2.34
C ILE A 222 -8.09 12.33 -3.13
N LEU A 223 -8.33 12.49 -4.44
CA LEU A 223 -8.73 11.38 -5.30
C LEU A 223 -7.65 10.29 -5.32
N GLN A 224 -6.38 10.65 -5.53
CA GLN A 224 -5.28 9.68 -5.51
C GLN A 224 -5.14 8.96 -4.15
N LEU A 225 -5.30 9.68 -3.04
CA LEU A 225 -5.27 9.09 -1.70
C LEU A 225 -6.38 8.08 -1.51
N ASN A 226 -7.63 8.41 -1.87
CA ASN A 226 -8.76 7.50 -1.76
C ASN A 226 -8.56 6.24 -2.62
N LEU A 227 -7.99 6.37 -3.83
CA LEU A 227 -7.65 5.21 -4.66
C LEU A 227 -6.62 4.29 -4.00
N THR A 228 -5.61 4.87 -3.33
CA THR A 228 -4.62 4.08 -2.57
C THR A 228 -5.27 3.43 -1.34
N TRP A 229 -6.08 4.18 -0.60
CA TRP A 229 -6.74 3.71 0.62
C TRP A 229 -7.79 2.63 0.38
N LEU A 230 -8.34 2.52 -0.84
CA LEU A 230 -9.19 1.40 -1.23
C LEU A 230 -8.44 0.06 -1.25
N VAL A 231 -7.12 0.06 -1.46
CA VAL A 231 -6.30 -1.16 -1.34
C VAL A 231 -6.28 -1.63 0.11
N ASN A 232 -6.10 -0.71 1.06
CA ASN A 232 -6.11 -1.03 2.50
C ASN A 232 -7.49 -1.45 3.01
N SER A 233 -8.56 -0.92 2.42
CA SER A 233 -9.93 -1.16 2.87
C SER A 233 -10.68 -2.19 2.03
N ALA A 234 -11.09 -1.84 0.82
CA ALA A 234 -11.88 -2.72 -0.03
C ALA A 234 -11.13 -4.02 -0.39
N ALA A 235 -9.82 -3.96 -0.67
CA ALA A 235 -9.03 -5.15 -0.99
C ALA A 235 -8.65 -6.01 0.24
N HIS A 236 -9.15 -5.68 1.44
CA HIS A 236 -9.14 -6.56 2.61
C HIS A 236 -10.54 -7.08 2.99
N MET A 237 -11.60 -6.59 2.34
CA MET A 237 -12.98 -6.83 2.78
C MET A 237 -13.89 -7.42 1.70
N TYR A 238 -13.76 -7.00 0.44
CA TYR A 238 -14.74 -7.28 -0.62
C TYR A 238 -14.07 -7.95 -1.83
N GLY A 239 -14.16 -9.28 -1.90
CA GLY A 239 -13.55 -10.10 -2.93
C GLY A 239 -13.42 -11.57 -2.50
N THR A 240 -12.56 -12.31 -3.19
CA THR A 240 -12.32 -13.74 -2.94
C THR A 240 -10.88 -14.03 -2.49
N ARG A 241 -10.59 -15.24 -2.00
CA ARG A 241 -9.26 -15.65 -1.48
C ARG A 241 -8.73 -16.93 -2.15
N PRO A 242 -8.52 -16.90 -3.47
CA PRO A 242 -8.15 -18.10 -4.22
C PRO A 242 -6.77 -18.67 -3.87
N TYR A 243 -5.86 -17.88 -3.30
CA TYR A 243 -4.49 -18.31 -3.00
C TYR A 243 -4.29 -18.68 -1.52
N ASP A 244 -4.82 -17.88 -0.61
CA ASP A 244 -4.77 -18.19 0.82
C ASP A 244 -5.99 -17.67 1.58
N ARG A 245 -6.84 -18.60 2.01
CA ARG A 245 -8.06 -18.36 2.79
C ARG A 245 -7.81 -17.91 4.22
N LYS A 246 -6.58 -18.01 4.73
CA LYS A 246 -6.21 -17.60 6.09
C LYS A 246 -5.84 -16.12 6.19
N LEU A 247 -5.56 -15.46 5.06
CA LEU A 247 -5.24 -14.05 4.99
C LEU A 247 -6.54 -13.23 4.84
N GLN A 248 -6.65 -12.05 5.46
CA GLN A 248 -7.75 -11.13 5.14
C GLN A 248 -7.75 -10.59 3.70
N PRO A 249 -6.62 -10.20 3.08
CA PRO A 249 -6.60 -9.63 1.73
C PRO A 249 -7.33 -10.49 0.72
N VAL A 250 -8.02 -9.83 -0.21
CA VAL A 250 -8.90 -10.44 -1.21
C VAL A 250 -8.52 -10.02 -2.64
N GLU A 251 -8.86 -10.84 -3.62
CA GLU A 251 -8.88 -10.45 -5.02
C GLU A 251 -10.13 -9.60 -5.29
N SER A 252 -9.93 -8.34 -5.67
CA SER A 252 -11.01 -7.40 -5.97
C SER A 252 -10.78 -6.74 -7.32
N TRP A 253 -11.59 -7.12 -8.31
CA TRP A 253 -11.49 -6.57 -9.67
C TRP A 253 -11.73 -5.06 -9.69
N PHE A 254 -12.73 -4.58 -8.94
CA PHE A 254 -13.03 -3.15 -8.80
C PHE A 254 -11.81 -2.38 -8.33
N VAL A 255 -11.17 -2.82 -7.25
CA VAL A 255 -9.97 -2.18 -6.73
C VAL A 255 -8.85 -2.26 -7.76
N SER A 256 -8.67 -3.38 -8.45
CA SER A 256 -7.62 -3.51 -9.47
C SER A 256 -7.78 -2.49 -10.60
N CYS A 257 -9.00 -2.29 -11.09
CA CYS A 257 -9.27 -1.32 -12.17
C CYS A 257 -8.94 0.11 -11.76
N ILE A 258 -9.36 0.54 -10.57
CA ILE A 258 -9.19 1.93 -10.12
C ILE A 258 -7.80 2.21 -9.56
N SER A 259 -7.09 1.18 -9.08
CA SER A 259 -5.72 1.28 -8.53
C SER A 259 -4.64 0.84 -9.53
N LEU A 260 -5.00 0.61 -10.80
CA LEU A 260 -4.09 0.25 -11.89
C LEU A 260 -3.34 -1.08 -11.69
N GLY A 261 -3.94 -2.02 -10.97
CA GLY A 261 -3.43 -3.39 -10.79
C GLY A 261 -3.16 -3.82 -9.35
N GLU A 262 -3.48 -3.01 -8.33
CA GLU A 262 -3.17 -3.31 -6.92
C GLU A 262 -4.30 -4.06 -6.16
N GLY A 263 -5.40 -4.36 -6.85
CA GLY A 263 -6.56 -5.06 -6.26
C GLY A 263 -6.45 -6.58 -6.21
N TRP A 264 -5.41 -7.16 -6.81
CA TRP A 264 -5.08 -8.59 -6.73
C TRP A 264 -4.36 -8.90 -5.40
N HIS A 265 -5.04 -8.56 -4.29
CA HIS A 265 -4.39 -8.39 -3.02
C HIS A 265 -4.18 -9.70 -2.26
N ASN A 266 -5.03 -10.72 -2.47
CA ASN A 266 -4.80 -12.05 -1.91
C ASN A 266 -3.56 -12.71 -2.54
N TYR A 267 -3.39 -12.58 -3.86
CA TYR A 267 -2.17 -13.00 -4.56
C TYR A 267 -0.97 -12.25 -4.01
N HIS A 268 -1.08 -10.92 -3.95
CA HIS A 268 0.01 -10.07 -3.50
C HIS A 268 0.51 -10.46 -2.11
N HIS A 269 -0.38 -10.69 -1.14
CA HIS A 269 0.04 -11.13 0.20
C HIS A 269 0.53 -12.59 0.25
N ALA A 270 0.09 -13.45 -0.67
CA ALA A 270 0.62 -14.81 -0.78
C ALA A 270 2.02 -14.85 -1.43
N PHE A 271 2.30 -13.94 -2.36
CA PHE A 271 3.54 -13.82 -3.14
C PHE A 271 4.04 -12.36 -3.18
N PRO A 272 4.43 -11.76 -2.04
CA PRO A 272 4.73 -10.33 -1.96
C PRO A 272 5.90 -9.89 -2.84
N TRP A 273 6.81 -10.82 -3.14
CA TRP A 273 8.01 -10.60 -3.94
C TRP A 273 7.78 -10.67 -5.46
N ASP A 274 6.60 -11.04 -5.94
CA ASP A 274 6.31 -11.10 -7.38
C ASP A 274 6.12 -9.69 -7.95
N TYR A 275 6.86 -9.33 -9.00
CA TYR A 275 6.83 -7.98 -9.57
C TYR A 275 5.49 -7.62 -10.19
N LYS A 276 4.69 -8.62 -10.60
CA LYS A 276 3.35 -8.39 -11.13
C LYS A 276 2.36 -8.05 -10.02
N ALA A 277 2.58 -8.55 -8.80
CA ALA A 277 1.58 -8.54 -7.73
C ALA A 277 0.23 -9.16 -8.13
N ALA A 278 0.22 -10.03 -9.16
CA ALA A 278 -0.95 -10.72 -9.67
C ALA A 278 -0.54 -12.01 -10.41
N GLU A 279 -1.41 -13.01 -10.41
CA GLU A 279 -1.27 -14.19 -11.29
C GLU A 279 -1.50 -13.78 -12.74
N GLU A 280 -2.62 -13.10 -12.98
CA GLU A 280 -3.23 -12.84 -14.29
C GLU A 280 -2.48 -11.86 -15.19
N SER A 281 -2.89 -11.88 -16.47
CA SER A 281 -2.22 -11.21 -17.57
C SER A 281 -1.99 -9.70 -17.38
N MET A 282 -0.94 -9.20 -18.03
CA MET A 282 -0.48 -7.81 -17.96
C MET A 282 -1.48 -6.78 -18.49
N HIS A 283 -2.50 -7.21 -19.24
CA HIS A 283 -3.52 -6.34 -19.84
C HIS A 283 -4.29 -5.53 -18.79
N PHE A 284 -4.45 -6.07 -17.59
CA PHE A 284 -5.16 -5.43 -16.49
C PHE A 284 -4.22 -4.98 -15.35
N ASN A 285 -2.92 -5.01 -15.59
CA ASN A 285 -1.88 -4.65 -14.63
C ASN A 285 -0.91 -3.65 -15.28
N CYS A 286 -1.33 -2.38 -15.30
CA CYS A 286 -0.56 -1.30 -15.89
C CYS A 286 0.81 -1.17 -15.22
N ASN A 287 0.88 -1.36 -13.89
CA ASN A 287 2.13 -1.27 -13.14
C ASN A 287 3.14 -2.34 -13.55
N ALA A 288 2.71 -3.59 -13.77
CA ALA A 288 3.58 -4.64 -14.30
C ALA A 288 4.08 -4.29 -15.72
N THR A 289 3.23 -3.65 -16.53
CA THR A 289 3.57 -3.21 -17.89
C THR A 289 4.62 -2.11 -17.89
N ILE A 290 4.51 -1.14 -16.99
CA ILE A 290 5.51 -0.10 -16.78
C ILE A 290 6.86 -0.71 -16.38
N ILE A 291 6.87 -1.68 -15.45
CA ILE A 291 8.11 -2.34 -15.03
C ILE A 291 8.76 -3.08 -16.20
N ARG A 292 7.98 -3.83 -17.01
CA ARG A 292 8.52 -4.48 -18.22
C ARG A 292 8.99 -3.51 -19.28
N PHE A 293 8.36 -2.34 -19.40
CA PHE A 293 8.88 -1.29 -20.27
C PHE A 293 10.27 -0.83 -19.81
N PHE A 294 10.43 -0.55 -18.52
CA PHE A 294 11.74 -0.19 -17.95
C PHE A 294 12.78 -1.29 -18.08
N GLU A 295 12.39 -2.56 -17.99
CA GLU A 295 13.26 -3.70 -18.24
C GLU A 295 13.77 -3.71 -19.69
N ARG A 296 12.86 -3.56 -20.66
CA ARG A 296 13.20 -3.57 -22.10
C ARG A 296 14.19 -2.48 -22.50
N ILE A 297 14.16 -1.33 -21.81
CA ILE A 297 15.10 -0.22 -22.04
C ILE A 297 16.32 -0.27 -21.11
N GLY A 298 16.50 -1.34 -20.35
CA GLY A 298 17.68 -1.57 -19.50
C GLY A 298 17.71 -0.78 -18.19
N LEU A 299 16.59 -0.18 -17.77
CA LEU A 299 16.49 0.58 -16.53
C LEU A 299 16.03 -0.26 -15.33
N ALA A 300 15.35 -1.38 -15.57
CA ALA A 300 15.00 -2.40 -14.59
C ALA A 300 15.59 -3.76 -14.99
N TYR A 301 15.82 -4.65 -14.02
CA TYR A 301 16.34 -6.01 -14.25
C TYR A 301 16.01 -6.92 -13.07
N ASP A 302 16.24 -8.23 -13.21
CA ASP A 302 16.01 -9.22 -12.12
C ASP A 302 14.55 -9.22 -11.63
N LEU A 303 13.60 -9.19 -12.58
CA LEU A 303 12.16 -9.21 -12.32
C LEU A 303 11.75 -10.60 -11.80
N LYS A 304 11.23 -10.67 -10.57
CA LYS A 304 10.85 -11.92 -9.91
C LYS A 304 9.39 -12.27 -10.19
N THR A 305 9.12 -13.53 -10.53
CA THR A 305 7.76 -14.05 -10.75
C THR A 305 7.58 -15.41 -10.09
N ALA A 306 6.40 -15.67 -9.53
CA ALA A 306 6.04 -17.00 -9.07
C ALA A 306 5.85 -17.94 -10.25
N SER A 307 6.43 -19.15 -10.15
CA SER A 307 6.24 -20.16 -11.18
C SER A 307 4.81 -20.69 -11.16
N PRO A 308 4.27 -21.15 -12.31
CA PRO A 308 2.94 -21.74 -12.36
C PRO A 308 2.73 -22.87 -11.34
N ASP A 309 3.75 -23.69 -11.09
CA ASP A 309 3.69 -24.76 -10.08
C ASP A 309 3.62 -24.23 -8.65
N MET A 310 4.37 -23.16 -8.33
CA MET A 310 4.28 -22.52 -7.02
C MET A 310 2.88 -21.96 -6.76
N ILE A 311 2.30 -21.30 -7.77
CA ILE A 311 0.95 -20.74 -7.72
C ILE A 311 -0.08 -21.87 -7.54
N ARG A 312 -0.03 -22.88 -8.42
CA ARG A 312 -0.92 -24.06 -8.36
C ARG A 312 -0.86 -24.75 -7.00
N ASN A 313 0.34 -25.01 -6.48
CA ASN A 313 0.52 -25.68 -5.19
C ASN A 313 0.00 -24.82 -4.03
N ARG A 314 0.13 -23.49 -4.10
CA ARG A 314 -0.45 -22.59 -3.09
C ARG A 314 -1.97 -22.63 -3.11
N ILE A 315 -2.59 -22.54 -4.29
CA ILE A 315 -4.04 -22.61 -4.46
C ILE A 315 -4.59 -23.92 -3.90
N LEU A 316 -4.01 -25.06 -4.28
CA LEU A 316 -4.47 -26.38 -3.81
C LEU A 316 -4.31 -26.57 -2.30
N ARG A 317 -3.27 -25.97 -1.70
CA ARG A 317 -2.97 -26.12 -0.27
C ARG A 317 -3.79 -25.20 0.63
N SER A 318 -3.96 -23.93 0.23
CA SER A 318 -4.51 -22.88 1.10
C SER A 318 -5.63 -22.05 0.49
N GLY A 319 -5.96 -22.22 -0.79
CA GLY A 319 -7.04 -21.47 -1.43
C GLY A 319 -8.41 -21.74 -0.80
N ASP A 320 -9.31 -20.76 -0.94
CA ASP A 320 -10.72 -20.90 -0.52
C ASP A 320 -11.58 -21.69 -1.54
N GLY A 321 -11.01 -22.06 -2.68
CA GLY A 321 -11.68 -22.79 -3.76
C GLY A 321 -12.40 -21.90 -4.77
N THR A 322 -12.27 -20.57 -4.70
CA THR A 322 -12.90 -19.63 -5.64
C THR A 322 -12.07 -19.38 -6.91
N HIS A 323 -10.87 -19.94 -7.00
CA HIS A 323 -10.02 -19.78 -8.17
C HIS A 323 -10.75 -20.20 -9.46
N TYR A 324 -10.66 -19.41 -10.52
CA TYR A 324 -11.46 -19.60 -11.72
C TYR A 324 -11.19 -20.94 -12.42
N VAL A 325 -9.93 -21.38 -12.57
CA VAL A 325 -9.58 -22.73 -13.07
C VAL A 325 -9.63 -23.80 -11.97
N LEU A 326 -8.80 -23.66 -10.94
CA LEU A 326 -8.52 -24.70 -9.94
C LEU A 326 -9.51 -24.75 -8.76
N GLY A 327 -10.53 -23.90 -8.76
CA GLY A 327 -11.57 -23.86 -7.75
C GLY A 327 -12.61 -24.97 -7.89
N ASN A 328 -13.45 -25.14 -6.87
CA ASN A 328 -14.53 -26.13 -6.86
C ASN A 328 -15.92 -25.47 -6.97
N ASP A 329 -16.90 -26.19 -7.50
CA ASP A 329 -18.24 -25.65 -7.79
C ASP A 329 -18.94 -25.13 -6.53
N LYS A 330 -18.75 -25.79 -5.38
CA LYS A 330 -19.31 -25.35 -4.11
C LYS A 330 -18.79 -23.97 -3.71
N ALA A 331 -17.48 -23.75 -3.74
CA ALA A 331 -16.88 -22.46 -3.41
C ALA A 331 -17.20 -21.39 -4.46
N LYS A 332 -17.27 -21.75 -5.74
CA LYS A 332 -17.72 -20.86 -6.81
C LYS A 332 -19.19 -20.48 -6.70
N SER A 333 -20.02 -21.30 -6.05
CA SER A 333 -21.41 -20.94 -5.71
C SER A 333 -21.51 -20.02 -4.48
N ALA A 334 -20.44 -19.91 -3.68
CA ALA A 334 -20.33 -19.04 -2.51
C ALA A 334 -19.76 -17.65 -2.86
N VAL A 335 -20.18 -17.11 -3.99
CA VAL A 335 -19.88 -15.75 -4.44
C VAL A 335 -21.18 -15.07 -4.88
N SER A 336 -21.23 -13.76 -4.75
CA SER A 336 -22.36 -12.94 -5.17
C SER A 336 -21.87 -11.73 -5.96
N ALA A 337 -22.75 -11.20 -6.81
CA ALA A 337 -22.54 -9.96 -7.53
C ALA A 337 -23.89 -9.32 -7.85
N ILE A 338 -23.92 -8.00 -7.97
CA ILE A 338 -25.05 -7.28 -8.56
C ILE A 338 -24.92 -7.46 -10.08
N GLY A 339 -25.88 -8.16 -10.68
CA GLY A 339 -25.87 -8.49 -12.12
C GLY A 339 -25.15 -9.82 -12.45
N PRO A 340 -24.39 -9.90 -13.54
CA PRO A 340 -23.73 -11.14 -13.96
C PRO A 340 -22.74 -11.66 -12.92
N LEU A 341 -22.83 -12.93 -12.56
CA LEU A 341 -21.92 -13.59 -11.63
C LEU A 341 -20.59 -13.93 -12.33
N HIS A 342 -19.68 -12.95 -12.40
CA HIS A 342 -18.41 -13.07 -13.08
C HIS A 342 -17.27 -12.45 -12.25
N PRO A 343 -16.05 -13.03 -12.19
CA PRO A 343 -14.93 -12.45 -11.44
C PRO A 343 -14.52 -11.04 -11.86
N LEU A 344 -14.83 -10.65 -13.10
CA LEU A 344 -14.62 -9.28 -13.60
C LEU A 344 -15.77 -8.31 -13.25
N ASN A 345 -16.81 -8.77 -12.54
CA ASN A 345 -17.86 -7.88 -12.05
C ASN A 345 -17.30 -7.05 -10.88
N PRO A 346 -17.41 -5.70 -10.89
CA PRO A 346 -16.93 -4.86 -9.79
C PRO A 346 -17.49 -5.21 -8.41
N THR A 347 -18.67 -5.82 -8.38
CA THR A 347 -19.38 -6.17 -7.15
C THR A 347 -19.18 -7.64 -6.75
N TYR A 348 -18.29 -8.36 -7.45
CA TYR A 348 -17.99 -9.76 -7.18
C TYR A 348 -17.37 -9.93 -5.81
N ASN A 349 -18.07 -10.63 -4.92
CA ASN A 349 -17.66 -10.79 -3.54
C ASN A 349 -17.93 -12.21 -3.04
N SER A 350 -17.10 -12.70 -2.12
CA SER A 350 -17.34 -13.98 -1.46
C SER A 350 -18.42 -13.85 -0.39
N THR A 351 -19.27 -14.87 -0.27
CA THR A 351 -20.17 -15.04 0.88
C THR A 351 -19.52 -15.87 2.00
N LEU A 352 -18.29 -16.35 1.78
CA LEU A 352 -17.53 -17.07 2.80
C LEU A 352 -17.16 -16.14 3.96
N LYS A 353 -17.20 -16.68 5.18
CA LYS A 353 -16.78 -15.94 6.38
C LYS A 353 -15.30 -15.56 6.27
N SER A 354 -14.99 -14.29 6.48
CA SER A 354 -13.60 -13.82 6.58
C SER A 354 -12.85 -14.52 7.72
N PRO A 355 -11.54 -14.80 7.56
CA PRO A 355 -10.76 -15.49 8.58
C PRO A 355 -10.60 -14.64 9.86
N ASP A 356 -10.11 -15.26 10.92
CA ASP A 356 -9.55 -14.53 12.06
C ASP A 356 -8.10 -14.11 11.75
N ALA A 357 -7.67 -12.97 12.29
CA ALA A 357 -6.31 -12.47 12.13
C ALA A 357 -5.59 -12.60 13.47
N ILE A 358 -4.96 -13.75 13.69
CA ILE A 358 -4.21 -14.10 14.89
C ILE A 358 -2.87 -14.65 14.45
N LEU A 359 -1.79 -13.94 14.79
CA LEU A 359 -0.43 -14.25 14.37
C LEU A 359 0.45 -14.57 15.57
N LYS A 360 1.56 -15.25 15.36
CA LYS A 360 2.61 -15.37 16.38
C LYS A 360 3.39 -14.04 16.50
N PRO A 361 4.12 -13.79 17.60
CA PRO A 361 4.91 -12.58 17.78
C PRO A 361 5.95 -12.32 16.68
N GLU A 362 6.44 -13.38 16.02
CA GLU A 362 7.39 -13.26 14.91
C GLU A 362 6.75 -12.70 13.63
N GLY A 363 5.42 -12.77 13.53
CA GLY A 363 4.65 -12.34 12.35
C GLY A 363 4.77 -13.31 11.16
N LEU A 364 4.25 -12.87 10.02
CA LEU A 364 4.43 -13.52 8.74
C LEU A 364 5.83 -13.20 8.19
N PRO A 365 6.48 -14.14 7.48
CA PRO A 365 7.79 -13.90 6.92
C PRO A 365 7.71 -12.77 5.90
N LEU A 366 8.60 -11.78 6.05
CA LEU A 366 8.85 -10.83 4.98
C LEU A 366 9.63 -11.54 3.87
N PHE A 367 9.38 -11.16 2.62
CA PHE A 367 10.25 -11.54 1.51
C PHE A 367 11.69 -11.22 1.94
N HIS A 368 12.61 -12.18 1.76
CA HIS A 368 14.00 -12.25 2.27
C HIS A 368 14.27 -13.04 3.56
N GLU A 369 13.30 -13.35 4.43
CA GLU A 369 13.66 -14.03 5.69
C GLU A 369 14.12 -15.48 5.49
N ASN A 370 13.61 -16.18 4.46
CA ASN A 370 14.16 -17.48 4.08
C ASN A 370 15.56 -17.36 3.48
N ASP A 371 15.90 -16.25 2.80
CA ASP A 371 17.23 -16.05 2.21
C ASP A 371 18.28 -15.71 3.29
N VAL A 372 17.87 -15.02 4.36
CA VAL A 372 18.74 -14.71 5.52
C VAL A 372 18.97 -15.97 6.36
N LEU A 373 17.92 -16.75 6.64
CA LEU A 373 18.05 -18.01 7.38
C LEU A 373 18.84 -19.07 6.60
N ILE A 374 18.72 -19.13 5.28
CA ILE A 374 19.57 -19.99 4.45
C ILE A 374 21.03 -19.48 4.47
N SER A 375 21.27 -18.16 4.52
CA SER A 375 22.63 -17.61 4.60
C SER A 375 23.32 -17.92 5.95
N ASP A 376 22.56 -17.94 7.05
CA ASP A 376 23.09 -18.29 8.38
C ASP A 376 23.28 -19.80 8.56
N VAL A 377 22.43 -20.63 7.94
CA VAL A 377 22.63 -22.10 7.87
C VAL A 377 23.86 -22.44 7.02
N ILE A 378 24.11 -21.71 5.93
CA ILE A 378 25.33 -21.91 5.12
C ILE A 378 26.58 -21.40 5.85
N ARG A 379 26.49 -20.32 6.65
CA ARG A 379 27.62 -19.86 7.48
C ARG A 379 27.91 -20.74 8.69
N GLY A 380 26.89 -21.41 9.24
CA GLY A 380 27.06 -22.41 10.31
C GLY A 380 27.73 -23.69 9.84
N ASN A 381 27.48 -24.12 8.59
CA ASN A 381 28.06 -25.34 8.02
C ASN A 381 29.46 -25.18 7.40
N ILE A 382 30.06 -23.99 7.45
CA ILE A 382 31.44 -23.73 7.00
C ILE A 382 32.37 -23.47 8.21
N ALA A 383 31.82 -23.52 9.44
CA ALA A 383 32.55 -23.31 10.69
C ALA A 383 32.54 -24.54 11.62
N GLU A 384 32.43 -25.74 11.05
CA GLU A 384 32.76 -27.02 11.72
C GLU A 384 33.85 -27.78 10.96
#